data_AF-A0A1X7SYQ4-F1
#
_entry.id   AF-A0A1X7SYQ4-F1
#
_cell.length_a   1.000
_cell.length_b   1.000
_cell.length_c   1.000
_cell.angle_alpha   90.00
_cell.angle_beta   90.00
_cell.angle_gamma   90.00
#
_symmetry.space_group_name_H-M   'P 1'
#
loop_
_entity.id
_entity.type
_entity.pdbx_description
1 polymer ?
#
loop_
_entity_poly.entity_id
_entity_poly.type
_entity_poly.pdbx_seq_one_letter_code
_entity_poly.pdbx_strand_id
1 'polypeptide(L)' 'MLDEEERDDTALKERFGSKWKRTTSNELTQSIRGEVAKFQGIVESATKADSTVREKFETHRPAIVTLTKSETDPA' A
#
# COMPACT_ATOMS: atom_id res chain seq x y z
N MET A 1 8.52 -7.72 -10.86
CA MET A 1 8.65 -7.22 -12.24
C MET A 1 9.72 -6.14 -12.36
N LEU A 2 9.61 -4.96 -11.72
CA LEU A 2 10.68 -3.93 -11.81
C LEU A 2 11.99 -4.39 -11.14
N ASP A 3 11.91 -4.99 -9.96
CA ASP A 3 13.11 -5.52 -9.26
C ASP A 3 13.76 -6.69 -10.01
N GLU A 4 12.95 -7.46 -10.73
CA GLU A 4 13.41 -8.60 -11.50
C GLU A 4 14.15 -8.14 -12.76
N GLU A 5 13.58 -7.18 -13.50
CA GLU A 5 14.24 -6.58 -14.66
C GLU A 5 15.52 -5.82 -14.27
N GLU A 6 15.51 -5.10 -13.15
CA GLU A 6 16.71 -4.43 -12.63
C GLU A 6 17.82 -5.43 -12.30
N ARG A 7 17.48 -6.56 -11.66
CA ARG A 7 18.44 -7.61 -11.36
C ARG A 7 19.04 -8.20 -12.64
N ASP A 8 18.22 -8.43 -13.65
CA ASP A 8 18.67 -8.95 -14.94
C ASP A 8 19.55 -7.93 -15.68
N ASP A 9 19.23 -6.62 -15.59
CA ASP A 9 20.06 -5.54 -16.09
C ASP A 9 21.46 -5.55 -15.47
N THR A 10 21.52 -5.63 -14.14
CA THR A 10 22.78 -5.67 -13.40
C THR A 10 23.60 -6.89 -13.83
N ALA A 11 22.99 -8.07 -13.93
CA ALA A 11 23.67 -9.29 -14.37
C ALA A 11 24.22 -9.18 -15.81
N LEU A 12 23.48 -8.52 -16.72
CA LEU A 12 23.93 -8.30 -18.09
C LEU A 12 25.07 -7.27 -18.14
N LYS A 13 24.99 -6.19 -17.35
CA LYS A 13 26.06 -5.20 -17.23
C LYS A 13 27.35 -5.84 -16.72
N GLU A 14 27.27 -6.72 -15.74
CA GLU A 14 28.43 -7.44 -15.20
C GLU A 14 29.06 -8.37 -16.25
N ARG A 15 28.25 -9.10 -17.03
CA ARG A 15 28.74 -10.04 -18.05
C ARG A 15 29.34 -9.36 -19.28
N PHE A 16 28.73 -8.28 -19.74
CA PHE A 16 29.08 -7.64 -21.02
C PHE A 16 29.87 -6.34 -20.86
N GLY A 17 29.98 -5.82 -19.63
CA GLY A 17 30.82 -4.68 -19.26
C GLY A 17 30.59 -3.46 -20.15
N SER A 18 31.62 -3.08 -20.92
CA SER A 18 31.60 -1.92 -21.80
C SER A 18 30.74 -2.09 -23.06
N LYS A 19 30.32 -3.31 -23.41
CA LYS A 19 29.37 -3.56 -24.51
C LYS A 19 27.92 -3.28 -24.12
N TRP A 20 27.60 -3.32 -22.82
CA TRP A 20 26.28 -3.00 -22.30
C TRP A 20 26.21 -1.52 -21.92
N LYS A 21 25.75 -0.66 -22.84
CA LYS A 21 25.78 0.80 -22.72
C LYS A 21 24.41 1.47 -22.51
N ARG A 22 23.36 0.67 -22.26
CA ARG A 22 22.04 1.23 -21.97
C ARG A 22 22.04 2.00 -20.65
N THR A 23 21.11 2.95 -20.51
CA THR A 23 20.75 3.56 -19.23
C THR A 23 20.33 2.46 -18.26
N THR A 24 20.78 2.55 -17.01
CA THR A 24 20.48 1.52 -16.01
C THR A 24 18.99 1.45 -15.75
N SER A 25 18.49 0.25 -15.49
CA SER A 25 17.08 0.05 -15.15
C SER A 25 16.66 0.80 -13.88
N ASN A 26 17.58 0.96 -12.93
CA ASN A 26 17.36 1.75 -11.73
C ASN A 26 17.05 3.22 -12.07
N GLU A 27 17.89 3.85 -12.89
CA GLU A 27 17.72 5.23 -13.32
C GLU A 27 16.42 5.41 -14.13
N LEU A 28 16.11 4.45 -15.02
CA LEU A 28 14.88 4.50 -15.82
C LEU A 28 13.61 4.34 -14.98
N THR A 29 13.65 3.51 -13.93
CA THR A 29 12.47 3.17 -13.11
C THR A 29 12.32 4.06 -11.88
N GLN A 30 13.27 4.96 -11.61
CA GLN A 30 13.30 5.80 -10.40
C GLN A 30 11.99 6.58 -10.19
N SER A 31 11.46 7.22 -11.24
CA SER A 31 10.20 7.97 -11.14
C SER A 31 9.02 7.07 -10.81
N ILE A 32 8.94 5.89 -11.43
CA ILE A 32 7.87 4.91 -11.19
C ILE A 32 7.94 4.41 -9.75
N ARG A 33 9.14 4.12 -9.24
CA ARG A 33 9.34 3.71 -7.84
C ARG A 33 8.91 4.80 -6.86
N GLY A 34 9.17 6.07 -7.19
CA GLY A 34 8.68 7.22 -6.43
C GLY A 34 7.14 7.29 -6.38
N GLU A 35 6.48 7.04 -7.50
CA GLU A 35 5.01 6.98 -7.57
C GLU A 35 4.46 5.80 -6.76
N VAL A 36 5.08 4.63 -6.83
CA VAL A 36 4.69 3.45 -6.02
C VAL A 36 4.80 3.77 -4.53
N ALA A 37 5.88 4.41 -4.09
CA ALA A 37 6.05 4.81 -2.70
C ALA A 37 4.95 5.78 -2.24
N LYS A 38 4.53 6.71 -3.11
CA LYS A 38 3.39 7.59 -2.83
C LYS A 38 2.09 6.80 -2.67
N PHE A 39 1.80 5.85 -3.55
CA PHE A 39 0.61 5.01 -3.44
C PHE A 39 0.63 4.14 -2.18
N GLN A 40 1.78 3.58 -1.81
CA GLN A 40 1.96 2.85 -0.56
C GLN A 40 1.60 3.72 0.65
N GLY A 41 2.10 4.97 0.70
CA GLY A 41 1.74 5.91 1.77
C GLY A 41 0.23 6.22 1.84
N ILE A 42 -0.45 6.32 0.69
CA ILE A 42 -1.91 6.50 0.64
C ILE A 42 -2.63 5.28 1.21
N VAL A 43 -2.23 4.07 0.81
CA VAL A 43 -2.83 2.82 1.30
C VAL A 43 -2.62 2.64 2.80
N GLU A 44 -1.42 2.96 3.31
CA GLU A 44 -1.14 2.92 4.75
C GLU A 44 -2.02 3.90 5.54
N SER A 45 -2.18 5.12 5.02
CA SER A 45 -3.05 6.14 5.63
C SER A 45 -4.51 5.68 5.64
N ALA A 46 -5.01 5.14 4.52
CA ALA A 46 -6.35 4.60 4.41
C ALA A 46 -6.59 3.44 5.39
N THR A 47 -5.63 2.51 5.49
CA THR A 47 -5.70 1.37 6.42
C THR A 47 -5.80 1.83 7.88
N LYS A 48 -5.03 2.86 8.26
CA LYS A 48 -5.10 3.46 9.61
C LYS A 48 -6.45 4.14 9.86
N ALA A 49 -6.97 4.86 8.86
CA ALA A 49 -8.29 5.49 8.95
C ALA A 49 -9.39 4.43 9.13
N ASP A 50 -9.37 3.36 8.34
CA ASP A 50 -10.33 2.26 8.42
C ASP A 50 -10.28 1.57 9.79
N SER A 51 -9.07 1.33 10.32
CA SER A 51 -8.90 0.78 11.67
C SER A 51 -9.51 1.68 12.73
N THR A 52 -9.31 3.00 12.61
CA THR A 52 -9.86 3.99 13.55
C THR A 52 -11.39 4.01 13.51
N VAL A 53 -11.97 4.00 12.31
CA VAL A 53 -13.43 3.96 12.13
C VAL A 53 -14.01 2.65 12.67
N ARG A 54 -13.36 1.52 12.38
CA ARG A 54 -13.78 0.20 12.87
C ARG A 54 -13.77 0.13 14.39
N GLU A 55 -12.69 0.56 15.03
CA GLU A 55 -12.58 0.57 16.49
C GLU A 55 -13.67 1.44 17.13
N LYS A 56 -13.87 2.65 16.60
CA LYS A 56 -14.93 3.55 17.07
C LYS A 56 -16.30 2.93 16.86
N PHE A 57 -16.56 2.31 15.71
CA PHE A 57 -17.83 1.66 15.45
C PHE A 57 -18.09 0.52 16.44
N GLU A 58 -17.16 -0.42 16.59
CA GLU A 58 -17.32 -1.56 17.51
C GLU A 58 -17.53 -1.10 18.96
N THR A 59 -16.82 -0.06 19.39
CA THR A 59 -16.97 0.52 20.74
C THR A 59 -18.39 1.04 20.99
N HIS A 60 -19.00 1.68 19.99
CA HIS A 60 -20.32 2.32 20.15
C HIS A 60 -21.48 1.46 19.64
N ARG A 61 -21.19 0.37 18.92
CA ARG A 61 -22.17 -0.52 18.31
C ARG A 61 -23.24 -1.00 19.29
N PRO A 62 -22.94 -1.44 20.53
CA PRO A 62 -23.97 -1.87 21.46
C PRO A 62 -24.95 -0.75 21.82
N ALA A 63 -24.46 0.47 22.07
CA ALA A 63 -25.30 1.61 22.39
C ALA A 63 -26.19 2.01 21.20
N ILE A 64 -25.64 1.99 19.98
CA ILE A 64 -26.41 2.23 18.75
C ILE A 64 -27.52 1.19 18.60
N VAL A 65 -27.24 -0.09 18.83
CA VAL A 65 -28.25 -1.16 18.77
C VAL A 65 -29.33 -0.94 19.82
N THR A 66 -28.98 -0.57 21.05
CA THR A 66 -29.97 -0.27 22.10
C THR A 66 -30.91 0.86 21.68
N LEU A 67 -30.40 1.93 21.05
CA LEU A 67 -31.23 3.03 20.55
C LEU A 67 -32.19 2.61 19.42
N THR A 68 -31.94 1.49 18.74
CA THR A 68 -32.82 0.98 17.69
C THR A 68 -33.94 0.07 18.19
N LYS A 69 -33.91 -0.34 19.47
CA LYS A 69 -34.99 -1.14 20.08
C LYS A 69 -36.20 -0.27 20.43
N SER A 70 -37.40 -0.83 20.40
CA SER A 70 -38.63 -0.12 20.77
C SER A 70 -38.78 -0.03 22.30
N GLU A 71 -39.50 0.98 22.82
CA GLU A 71 -39.73 1.14 24.28
C GLU A 71 -40.44 -0.05 24.95
N THR A 72 -41.00 -0.97 24.15
CA THR A 72 -41.74 -2.16 24.62
C THR A 72 -40.94 -3.45 24.55
N ASP A 73 -39.70 -3.44 24.04
CA ASP A 73 -38.83 -4.62 24.05
C ASP A 73 -38.15 -4.80 25.42
N PRO A 74 -38.22 -5.99 26.04
CA PRO A 74 -37.54 -6.24 27.31
C PRO A 74 -36.02 -6.16 27.14
N ALA A 75 -35.37 -5.64 28.20
CA ALA A 75 -33.93 -5.33 28.27
C ALA A 75 -33.02 -6.51 27.90
#